data_AF-A0A819A4G2-F1
#
_entry.id   AF-A0A819A4G2-F1
#
_cell.length_a   1.000
_cell.length_b   1.000
_cell.length_c   1.000
_cell.angle_alpha   90.00
_cell.angle_beta   90.00
_cell.angle_gamma   90.00
#
_symmetry.space_group_name_H-M   'P 1'
#
loop_
_entity.id
_entity.type
_entity.pdbx_description
1 polymer ?
#
loop_
_entity_poly.entity_id
_entity_poly.type
_entity_poly.pdbx_seq_one_letter_code
_entity_poly.pdbx_strand_id
1 'polypeptide(L)'
;MSEISIHIRHCILYEFQLGNNASAAVHNICAALGEGVVADRTCRDWFKRFREGDMSLEDRPRSGRPLEIDIEQLKVLIEDNPRLTTSELSAMLLCNHSTIDRHLHEIGKVSKLETWVPHQLSSDNIQQRITICNSFLSKRTRHKFLQQIVTGDEKWVLYVNHTRKRQWVNPEDLPEP
;
A
#
# COMPACT_ATOMS: atom_id res chain seq x y z
N MET A 1 0.19 -12.40 -18.25
CA MET A 1 0.76 -13.70 -18.69
C MET A 1 0.11 -14.03 -20.01
N SER A 2 0.85 -14.34 -21.08
CA SER A 2 0.20 -14.74 -22.34
C SER A 2 -0.36 -16.15 -22.18
N GLU A 3 -1.64 -16.37 -22.49
CA GLU A 3 -2.30 -17.68 -22.45
C GLU A 3 -1.52 -18.74 -23.25
N ILE A 4 -0.88 -18.30 -24.34
CA ILE A 4 0.02 -19.10 -25.19
C ILE A 4 1.19 -19.70 -24.39
N SER A 5 1.79 -18.95 -23.46
CA SER A 5 2.94 -19.45 -22.68
C SER A 5 2.55 -20.55 -21.69
N ILE A 6 1.33 -20.52 -21.13
CA ILE A 6 0.88 -21.55 -20.18
C ILE A 6 0.50 -22.82 -20.94
N HIS A 7 -0.15 -22.68 -22.09
CA HIS A 7 -0.50 -23.81 -22.95
C HIS A 7 0.72 -24.64 -23.36
N ILE A 8 1.79 -23.98 -23.82
CA ILE A 8 3.04 -24.67 -24.20
C ILE A 8 3.65 -25.42 -23.01
N ARG A 9 3.68 -24.82 -21.80
CA ARG A 9 4.19 -25.49 -20.60
C ARG A 9 3.37 -26.72 -20.22
N HIS A 10 2.07 -26.67 -20.43
CA HIS A 10 1.20 -27.82 -20.21
C HIS A 10 1.51 -28.96 -21.19
N CYS A 11 1.75 -28.66 -22.47
CA CYS A 11 2.18 -29.65 -23.45
C CYS A 11 3.54 -30.27 -23.08
N ILE A 12 4.50 -29.46 -22.60
CA ILE A 12 5.80 -29.96 -22.11
C ILE A 12 5.60 -30.92 -20.92
N LEU A 13 4.71 -30.58 -19.98
CA LEU A 13 4.37 -31.43 -18.84
C LEU A 13 3.73 -32.75 -19.28
N TYR A 14 2.81 -32.70 -20.24
CA TYR A 14 2.18 -33.88 -20.82
C TYR A 14 3.21 -34.83 -21.44
N GLU A 15 4.12 -34.32 -22.28
CA GLU A 15 5.21 -35.12 -22.88
C GLU A 15 6.13 -35.73 -21.83
N PHE A 16 6.41 -35.01 -20.74
CA PHE A 16 7.18 -35.52 -19.61
C PHE A 16 6.46 -36.70 -18.92
N GLN A 17 5.14 -36.60 -18.73
CA GLN A 17 4.33 -37.67 -18.12
C GLN A 17 4.20 -38.92 -19.02
N LEU A 18 4.29 -38.75 -20.34
CA LEU A 18 4.37 -39.86 -21.28
C LEU A 18 5.72 -40.61 -21.23
N GLY A 19 6.71 -40.09 -20.51
CA GLY A 19 8.04 -40.69 -20.42
C GLY A 19 8.95 -40.39 -21.60
N ASN A 20 8.56 -39.43 -22.46
CA ASN A 20 9.42 -38.97 -23.54
C ASN A 20 10.61 -38.19 -22.99
N ASN A 21 11.68 -38.06 -23.79
CA ASN A 21 12.79 -37.17 -23.46
C ASN A 21 12.55 -35.76 -24.02
N ALA A 22 13.28 -34.76 -23.55
CA ALA A 22 13.06 -33.36 -23.91
C ALA A 22 13.19 -33.09 -25.43
N SER A 23 14.11 -33.77 -26.12
CA SER A 23 14.27 -33.59 -27.57
C SER A 23 13.08 -34.14 -28.36
N ALA A 24 12.56 -35.31 -27.96
CA ALA A 24 11.35 -35.89 -28.55
C ALA A 24 10.12 -35.01 -28.26
N ALA A 25 10.02 -34.48 -27.04
CA ALA A 25 8.95 -33.56 -26.66
C ALA A 25 8.94 -32.29 -27.52
N VAL A 26 10.11 -31.67 -27.75
CA VAL A 26 10.22 -30.49 -28.63
C VAL A 26 9.75 -30.83 -30.04
N HIS A 27 10.18 -31.97 -30.59
CA HIS A 27 9.76 -32.40 -31.91
C HIS A 27 8.24 -32.59 -31.99
N ASN A 28 7.64 -33.32 -31.04
CA ASN A 28 6.19 -33.58 -31.00
C ASN A 28 5.38 -32.28 -30.86
N ILE A 29 5.81 -31.38 -29.98
CA ILE A 29 5.15 -30.09 -29.75
C ILE A 29 5.26 -29.21 -30.98
N CYS A 30 6.43 -29.09 -31.60
CA CYS A 30 6.61 -28.30 -32.81
C CYS A 30 5.85 -28.88 -34.01
N ALA A 31 5.75 -30.21 -34.11
CA ALA A 31 4.94 -30.87 -35.15
C ALA A 31 3.44 -30.59 -34.99
N ALA A 32 2.94 -30.51 -33.75
CA ALA A 32 1.52 -30.29 -33.46
C ALA A 32 1.11 -28.80 -33.47
N LEU A 33 1.96 -27.92 -32.93
CA LEU A 33 1.62 -26.51 -32.67
C LEU A 33 2.30 -25.51 -33.61
N GLY A 34 3.30 -25.95 -34.38
CA GLY A 34 4.06 -25.12 -35.31
C GLY A 34 5.56 -25.10 -35.02
N GLU A 35 6.34 -24.88 -36.08
CA GLU A 35 7.81 -24.85 -35.97
C GLU A 35 8.27 -23.68 -35.09
N GLY A 36 9.21 -23.95 -34.17
CA GLY A 36 9.81 -22.92 -33.31
C GLY A 36 8.95 -22.49 -32.12
N VAL A 37 7.81 -23.14 -31.85
CA VAL A 37 6.92 -22.82 -30.72
C VAL A 37 7.61 -23.00 -29.36
N VAL A 38 8.53 -23.97 -29.24
CA VAL A 38 9.34 -24.17 -28.04
C VAL A 38 10.81 -24.38 -28.42
N ALA A 39 11.70 -23.65 -27.75
CA ALA A 39 13.13 -23.87 -27.88
C ALA A 39 13.57 -25.09 -27.06
N ASP A 40 14.51 -25.88 -27.59
CA ASP A 40 15.03 -27.08 -26.93
C ASP A 40 15.59 -26.81 -25.52
N ARG A 41 16.29 -25.68 -25.35
CA ARG A 41 16.78 -25.23 -24.03
C ARG A 41 15.64 -25.03 -23.04
N THR A 42 14.56 -24.37 -23.45
CA THR A 42 13.38 -24.13 -22.61
C THR A 42 12.73 -25.45 -22.20
N CYS A 43 12.57 -26.39 -23.13
CA CYS A 43 12.01 -27.71 -22.82
C CYS A 43 12.88 -28.48 -21.81
N ARG A 44 14.21 -28.45 -21.97
CA ARG A 44 15.15 -29.08 -21.03
C ARG A 44 15.10 -28.48 -19.63
N ASP A 45 14.99 -27.15 -19.53
CA ASP A 45 14.88 -26.44 -18.25
C ASP A 45 13.59 -26.84 -17.51
N TRP A 46 12.47 -26.94 -18.22
CA TRP A 46 11.20 -27.45 -17.66
C TRP A 46 11.29 -28.93 -17.25
N PHE A 47 11.87 -29.78 -18.09
CA PHE A 47 12.10 -31.20 -17.75
C PHE A 47 13.02 -31.39 -16.54
N LYS A 48 14.00 -30.51 -16.34
CA LYS A 48 14.81 -30.49 -15.13
C LYS A 48 13.94 -30.17 -13.91
N ARG A 49 13.12 -29.12 -14.01
CA ARG A 49 12.20 -28.69 -12.95
C ARG A 49 11.20 -29.80 -12.57
N PHE A 50 10.64 -30.51 -13.54
CA PHE A 50 9.73 -31.65 -13.29
C PHE A 50 10.43 -32.84 -12.65
N ARG A 51 11.67 -33.14 -13.02
CA ARG A 51 12.49 -34.18 -12.35
C ARG A 51 12.81 -33.85 -10.90
N GLU A 52 12.90 -32.56 -10.57
CA GLU A 52 13.06 -32.06 -9.20
C GLU A 52 11.74 -32.10 -8.40
N GLY A 53 10.63 -32.55 -9.00
CA GLY A 53 9.32 -32.71 -8.35
C GLY A 53 8.41 -31.47 -8.42
N ASP A 54 8.84 -30.38 -9.06
CA ASP A 54 8.07 -29.14 -9.18
C ASP A 54 7.25 -29.13 -10.48
N MET A 55 6.00 -29.60 -10.40
CA MET A 55 5.05 -29.69 -11.51
C MET A 55 4.27 -28.39 -11.77
N SER A 56 4.61 -27.29 -11.09
CA SER A 56 3.91 -26.01 -11.24
C SER A 56 4.25 -25.34 -12.57
N LEU A 57 3.23 -24.98 -13.36
CA LEU A 57 3.38 -24.29 -14.64
C LEU A 57 3.55 -22.76 -14.49
N GLU A 58 3.41 -22.25 -13.27
CA GLU A 58 3.58 -20.83 -12.97
C GLU A 58 5.05 -20.40 -13.05
N ASP A 59 5.26 -19.14 -13.42
CA ASP A 59 6.57 -18.51 -13.27
C ASP A 59 6.93 -18.49 -11.79
N ARG A 60 8.18 -18.86 -11.47
CA ARG A 60 8.71 -18.58 -10.13
C ARG A 60 8.69 -17.08 -9.89
N PRO A 61 8.48 -16.63 -8.65
CA PRO A 61 8.62 -15.22 -8.31
C PRO A 61 9.99 -14.75 -8.80
N ARG A 62 9.98 -13.79 -9.72
CA ARG A 62 11.23 -13.23 -10.24
C ARG A 62 11.84 -12.43 -9.11
N SER A 63 13.14 -12.61 -8.86
CA SER A 63 13.87 -11.66 -8.05
C SER A 63 13.76 -10.31 -8.76
N GLY A 64 12.99 -9.39 -8.19
CA GLY A 64 12.92 -8.02 -8.66
C GLY A 64 14.28 -7.33 -8.56
N ARG A 65 14.33 -6.06 -8.94
CA ARG A 65 15.49 -5.23 -8.66
C ARG A 65 15.75 -5.25 -7.14
N PRO A 66 16.97 -5.57 -6.68
CA PRO A 66 17.29 -5.48 -5.25
C PRO A 66 16.93 -4.09 -4.72
N LEU A 67 16.34 -4.08 -3.53
CA LEU A 67 16.05 -2.85 -2.81
C LEU A 67 17.38 -2.22 -2.41
N GLU A 68 17.65 -1.01 -2.90
CA GLU A 68 18.84 -0.24 -2.54
C GLU A 68 18.74 0.33 -1.11
N ILE A 69 17.56 0.28 -0.50
CA ILE A 69 17.24 0.91 0.78
C ILE A 69 16.92 -0.14 1.83
N ASP A 70 17.48 0.06 3.02
CA ASP A 70 17.09 -0.66 4.23
C ASP A 70 15.70 -0.18 4.70
N ILE A 71 14.67 -0.98 4.37
CA ILE A 71 13.29 -0.70 4.75
C ILE A 71 13.13 -0.69 6.28
N GLU A 72 13.92 -1.47 7.02
CA GLU A 72 13.84 -1.50 8.48
C GLU A 72 14.35 -0.19 9.07
N GLN A 73 15.41 0.39 8.49
CA GLN A 73 15.87 1.72 8.88
C GLN A 73 14.80 2.80 8.63
N LEU A 74 14.11 2.74 7.48
CA LEU A 74 13.00 3.66 7.18
C LEU A 74 11.85 3.53 8.20
N LYS A 75 11.50 2.30 8.60
CA LYS A 75 10.45 2.09 9.63
C LYS A 75 10.84 2.70 10.97
N VAL A 76 12.07 2.47 11.43
CA VAL A 76 12.58 3.01 12.69
C VAL A 76 12.49 4.55 12.70
N LEU A 77 12.89 5.21 11.62
CA LEU A 77 12.81 6.68 11.52
C LEU A 77 11.37 7.21 11.61
N ILE A 78 10.41 6.52 10.99
CA ILE A 78 9.00 6.93 11.01
C ILE A 78 8.36 6.66 12.36
N GLU A 79 8.73 5.57 13.03
CA GLU A 79 8.23 5.24 14.36
C GLU A 79 8.75 6.22 15.42
N ASP A 80 10.01 6.64 15.30
CA ASP A 80 10.60 7.66 16.16
C ASP A 80 9.98 9.05 15.91
N ASN A 81 9.85 9.44 14.64
CA ASN A 81 9.24 10.72 14.28
C ASN A 81 8.35 10.61 13.03
N PRO A 82 7.03 10.48 13.21
CA PRO A 82 6.09 10.34 12.09
C PRO A 82 5.86 11.66 11.32
N ARG A 83 6.45 12.78 11.75
CA ARG A 83 6.31 14.10 11.10
C ARG A 83 7.40 14.38 10.06
N LEU A 84 8.37 13.49 9.90
CA LEU A 84 9.43 13.65 8.91
C LEU A 84 8.86 13.72 7.49
N THR A 85 9.36 14.67 6.72
CA THR A 85 9.03 14.82 5.31
C THR A 85 9.78 13.82 4.44
N THR A 86 9.26 13.54 3.25
CA THR A 86 9.94 12.68 2.27
C THR A 86 11.31 13.23 1.86
N SER A 87 11.46 14.56 1.84
CA SER A 87 12.75 15.22 1.58
C SER A 87 13.76 15.03 2.73
N GLU A 88 13.32 15.13 3.98
CA GLU A 88 14.19 14.87 5.14
C GLU A 88 14.63 13.40 5.19
N LEU A 89 13.70 12.47 4.97
CA LEU A 89 13.99 11.04 4.89
C LEU A 89 14.95 10.71 3.73
N SER A 90 14.76 11.37 2.58
CA SER A 90 15.65 11.27 1.42
C SER A 90 17.09 11.70 1.75
N ALA A 91 17.25 12.80 2.50
CA ALA A 91 18.56 13.27 2.96
C ALA A 91 19.20 12.33 3.99
N MET A 92 18.41 11.78 4.93
CA MET A 92 18.91 10.86 5.96
C MET A 92 19.32 9.50 5.40
N LEU A 93 18.56 8.98 4.43
CA LEU A 93 18.76 7.65 3.84
C LEU A 93 19.53 7.71 2.51
N LEU A 94 20.03 8.90 2.13
CA LEU A 94 20.82 9.14 0.91
C LEU A 94 20.20 8.53 -0.36
N CYS A 95 18.88 8.65 -0.50
CA CYS A 95 18.14 8.08 -1.61
C CYS A 95 17.14 9.09 -2.18
N ASN A 96 16.62 8.84 -3.37
CA ASN A 96 15.68 9.77 -4.01
C ASN A 96 14.33 9.81 -3.25
N HIS A 97 13.77 11.01 -3.08
CA HIS A 97 12.45 11.23 -2.46
C HIS A 97 11.33 10.38 -3.09
N SER A 98 11.37 10.11 -4.40
CA SER A 98 10.39 9.25 -5.08
C SER A 98 10.48 7.80 -4.62
N THR A 99 11.70 7.35 -4.28
CA THR A 99 11.95 6.01 -3.77
C THR A 99 11.43 5.88 -2.33
N ILE A 100 11.65 6.91 -1.50
CA ILE A 100 11.06 7.00 -0.16
C ILE A 100 9.53 6.95 -0.24
N ASP A 101 8.92 7.79 -1.08
CA ASP A 101 7.47 7.85 -1.22
C ASP A 101 6.87 6.50 -1.63
N ARG A 102 7.48 5.82 -2.61
CA ARG A 102 7.07 4.46 -3.00
C ARG A 102 7.16 3.48 -1.82
N HIS A 103 8.26 3.50 -1.08
CA HIS A 103 8.42 2.59 0.06
C HIS A 103 7.45 2.86 1.19
N LEU A 104 7.18 4.13 1.50
CA LEU A 104 6.15 4.52 2.47
C LEU A 104 4.81 3.89 2.13
N HIS A 105 4.40 3.94 0.85
CA HIS A 105 3.17 3.30 0.39
C HIS A 105 3.24 1.76 0.48
N GLU A 106 4.36 1.13 0.14
CA GLU A 106 4.56 -0.33 0.26
C GLU A 106 4.44 -0.82 1.71
N ILE A 107 4.89 -0.03 2.69
CA ILE A 107 4.73 -0.33 4.13
C ILE A 107 3.40 0.18 4.72
N GLY A 108 2.47 0.66 3.87
CA GLY A 108 1.13 1.08 4.27
C GLY A 108 1.05 2.43 5.00
N LYS A 109 2.07 3.28 4.88
CA LYS A 109 2.07 4.64 5.44
C LYS A 109 1.51 5.62 4.41
N VAL A 110 0.74 6.60 4.89
CA VAL A 110 0.17 7.68 4.08
C VAL A 110 0.26 9.00 4.84
N SER A 111 0.50 10.09 4.13
CA SER A 111 0.53 11.43 4.74
C SER A 111 -0.89 11.93 5.00
N LYS A 112 -1.16 12.38 6.24
CA LYS A 112 -2.44 12.94 6.66
C LYS A 112 -2.19 14.21 7.47
N LEU A 113 -3.09 15.17 7.34
CA LEU A 113 -3.10 16.36 8.19
C LEU A 113 -3.59 15.99 9.59
N GLU A 114 -2.98 16.62 10.59
CA GLU A 114 -3.42 16.49 11.98
C GLU A 114 -4.83 17.07 12.15
N THR A 115 -5.59 16.52 13.09
CA THR A 115 -6.90 17.07 13.46
C THR A 115 -6.68 18.28 14.35
N TRP A 116 -7.29 19.41 14.00
CA TRP A 116 -7.23 20.60 14.84
C TRP A 116 -7.99 20.37 16.14
N VAL A 117 -7.31 20.55 17.27
CA VAL A 117 -7.89 20.45 18.61
C VAL A 117 -7.98 21.86 19.21
N PRO A 118 -9.17 22.33 19.64
CA PRO A 118 -9.36 23.72 20.05
C PRO A 118 -8.52 24.20 21.23
N HIS A 119 -8.18 23.28 22.13
CA HIS A 119 -7.46 23.61 23.35
C HIS A 119 -6.59 22.46 23.81
N GLN A 120 -5.38 22.78 24.30
CA GLN A 120 -4.51 21.83 24.95
C GLN A 120 -4.96 21.65 26.41
N LEU A 121 -5.62 20.53 26.70
CA LEU A 121 -6.15 20.25 28.04
C LEU A 121 -5.02 19.92 29.02
N SER A 122 -5.14 20.43 30.26
CA SER A 122 -4.32 19.96 31.37
C SER A 122 -4.78 18.58 31.88
N SER A 123 -3.92 17.89 32.62
CA SER A 123 -4.27 16.61 33.27
C SER A 123 -5.53 16.72 34.15
N ASP A 124 -5.65 17.83 34.89
CA ASP A 124 -6.82 18.08 35.75
C ASP A 124 -8.10 18.28 34.92
N ASN A 125 -8.02 19.03 33.81
CA ASN A 125 -9.17 19.20 32.92
C ASN A 125 -9.59 17.86 32.29
N ILE A 126 -8.63 17.02 31.91
CA ILE A 126 -8.91 15.67 31.38
C ILE A 126 -9.66 14.85 32.44
N GLN A 127 -9.15 14.81 33.67
CA GLN A 127 -9.75 14.02 34.75
C GLN A 127 -11.16 14.51 35.11
N GLN A 128 -11.36 15.83 35.18
CA GLN A 128 -12.68 16.42 35.42
C GLN A 128 -13.66 16.04 34.32
N ARG A 129 -13.26 16.16 33.05
CA ARG A 129 -14.10 15.78 31.90
C ARG A 129 -14.50 14.31 31.94
N ILE A 130 -13.55 13.40 32.22
CA ILE A 130 -13.84 11.96 32.35
C ILE A 130 -14.85 11.71 33.47
N THR A 131 -14.64 12.32 34.64
CA THR A 131 -15.51 12.17 35.81
C THR A 131 -16.94 12.63 35.51
N ILE A 132 -17.09 13.81 34.90
CA ILE A 132 -18.40 14.35 34.50
C ILE A 132 -19.07 13.45 33.47
N CYS A 133 -18.34 13.00 32.44
CA CYS A 133 -18.88 12.13 31.39
C CYS A 133 -19.36 10.79 31.95
N ASN A 134 -18.60 10.16 32.85
CA ASN A 134 -18.99 8.90 33.49
C ASN A 134 -20.25 9.05 34.36
N SER A 135 -20.37 10.19 35.07
CA SER A 135 -21.58 10.53 35.83
C SER A 135 -22.80 10.66 34.91
N PHE A 136 -22.67 11.36 33.78
CA PHE A 136 -23.76 11.49 32.80
C PHE A 136 -24.12 10.16 32.13
N LEU A 137 -23.12 9.34 31.77
CA LEU A 137 -23.35 8.03 31.17
C LEU A 137 -24.15 7.11 32.12
N SER A 138 -23.81 7.14 33.41
CA SER A 138 -24.50 6.38 34.47
C SER A 138 -25.94 6.87 34.71
N LYS A 139 -26.20 8.17 34.54
CA LYS A 139 -27.56 8.74 34.64
C LYS A 139 -28.41 8.40 33.42
N ARG A 140 -27.81 8.33 32.22
CA ARG A 140 -28.48 7.95 30.97
C ARG A 140 -29.09 6.56 31.02
N THR A 141 -28.36 5.60 31.58
CA THR A 141 -28.84 4.21 31.70
C THR A 141 -30.01 4.07 32.66
N ARG A 142 -30.18 5.00 33.61
CA ARG A 142 -31.22 4.95 34.65
C ARG A 142 -32.44 5.82 34.35
N HIS A 143 -32.27 6.91 33.60
CA HIS A 143 -33.33 7.89 33.36
C HIS A 143 -33.32 8.43 31.92
N LYS A 144 -34.51 8.75 31.38
CA LYS A 144 -34.67 9.48 30.10
C LYS A 144 -34.33 10.97 30.21
N PHE A 145 -33.31 11.33 30.99
CA PHE A 145 -32.98 12.73 31.33
C PHE A 145 -32.65 13.59 30.10
N LEU A 146 -32.17 12.97 29.00
CA LEU A 146 -31.94 13.66 27.73
C LEU A 146 -33.21 14.35 27.18
N GLN A 147 -34.41 13.84 27.51
CA GLN A 147 -35.68 14.46 27.11
C GLN A 147 -36.01 15.75 27.88
N GLN A 148 -35.26 16.02 28.95
CA GLN A 148 -35.46 17.18 29.83
C GLN A 148 -34.32 18.20 29.69
N ILE A 149 -33.31 17.93 28.85
CA ILE A 149 -32.21 18.86 28.63
C ILE A 149 -32.66 19.97 27.68
N VAL A 150 -32.46 21.21 28.12
CA VAL A 150 -32.43 22.39 27.26
C VAL A 150 -30.99 22.89 27.28
N THR A 151 -30.42 23.14 26.10
CA THR A 151 -29.04 23.64 25.95
C THR A 151 -29.06 24.90 25.08
N GLY A 152 -28.07 25.77 25.29
CA GLY A 152 -27.84 26.97 24.51
C GLY A 152 -26.35 27.26 24.48
N ASP A 153 -25.90 27.86 23.39
CA ASP A 153 -24.54 28.34 23.20
C ASP A 153 -24.61 29.58 22.30
N GLU A 154 -23.62 30.45 22.39
CA GLU A 154 -23.53 31.66 21.58
C GLU A 154 -22.51 31.45 20.47
N LYS A 155 -22.90 31.77 19.23
CA LYS A 155 -22.02 31.69 18.08
C LYS A 155 -22.04 33.01 17.33
N TRP A 156 -20.84 33.54 17.07
CA TRP A 156 -20.68 34.68 16.17
C TRP A 156 -21.11 34.33 14.75
N VAL A 157 -21.98 35.15 14.16
CA VAL A 157 -22.38 35.09 12.75
C VAL A 157 -21.84 36.33 12.06
N LEU A 158 -20.80 36.15 11.25
CA LEU A 158 -20.19 37.23 10.49
C LEU A 158 -21.06 37.58 9.27
N TYR A 159 -21.14 38.86 8.92
CA TYR A 159 -21.89 39.33 7.74
C TYR A 159 -21.29 38.80 6.43
N VAL A 160 -19.95 38.72 6.36
CA VAL A 160 -19.21 38.06 5.26
C VAL A 160 -18.35 36.97 5.87
N ASN A 161 -18.48 35.75 5.35
CA ASN A 161 -17.67 34.61 5.76
C ASN A 161 -16.72 34.24 4.61
N HIS A 162 -15.49 34.76 4.64
CA HIS A 162 -14.49 34.47 3.62
C HIS A 162 -14.10 32.99 3.68
N THR A 163 -14.36 32.26 2.60
CA THR A 163 -13.93 30.87 2.45
C THR A 163 -12.73 30.83 1.53
N ARG A 164 -11.60 30.31 2.02
CA ARG A 164 -10.40 30.13 1.20
C ARG A 164 -10.72 29.16 0.06
N LYS A 165 -10.52 29.61 -1.18
CA LYS A 165 -10.58 28.77 -2.38
C LYS A 165 -9.21 28.74 -3.05
N ARG A 166 -8.86 27.61 -3.66
CA ARG A 166 -7.64 27.52 -4.47
C ARG A 166 -7.83 28.35 -5.73
N GLN A 167 -6.82 29.14 -6.06
CA GLN A 167 -6.76 29.92 -7.29
C GLN A 167 -5.56 29.43 -8.12
N TRP A 168 -5.75 29.36 -9.43
CA TRP A 168 -4.66 29.11 -10.38
C TRP A 168 -4.09 30.46 -10.78
N VAL A 169 -2.89 30.76 -10.32
CA VAL A 169 -2.17 32.02 -10.59
C VAL A 169 -0.78 31.69 -11.14
N ASN A 170 -0.15 32.62 -11.86
CA ASN A 170 1.24 32.42 -12.29
C ASN A 170 2.17 32.41 -11.06
N PRO A 171 3.38 31.84 -11.16
CA PRO A 171 4.31 31.73 -10.03
C PRO A 171 4.63 33.05 -9.31
N GLU A 172 4.60 34.17 -10.03
CA GLU A 172 4.92 35.51 -9.51
C GLU A 172 3.68 36.29 -9.04
N ASP A 173 2.47 35.79 -9.32
CA ASP A 173 1.21 36.49 -9.02
C ASP A 173 0.71 36.10 -7.62
N LEU A 174 0.23 37.09 -6.86
CA LEU A 174 -0.43 36.84 -5.57
C LEU A 174 -1.91 36.47 -5.79
N PRO A 175 -2.43 35.44 -5.09
CA PRO A 175 -3.85 35.11 -5.15
C PRO A 175 -4.70 36.24 -4.53
N GLU A 176 -5.85 36.50 -5.15
CA GLU A 176 -6.80 37.50 -4.66
C GLU A 176 -7.51 37.00 -3.37
N PRO A 177 -7.80 37.89 -2.41
CA PRO A 177 -8.45 37.55 -1.15
C PRO A 177 -9.91 37.05 -1.28
#